data_AF-A0A365YP48-F1
#
_entry.id   AF-A0A365YP48-F1
#
_cell.length_a   1.000
_cell.length_b   1.000
_cell.length_c   1.000
_cell.angle_alpha   90.00
_cell.angle_beta   90.00
_cell.angle_gamma   90.00
#
_symmetry.space_group_name_H-M   'P 1'
#
loop_
_entity.id
_entity.type
_entity.pdbx_description
1 polymer ?
#
loop_
_entity_poly.entity_id
_entity_poly.type
_entity_poly.pdbx_seq_one_letter_code
_entity_poly.pdbx_strand_id
1 'polypeptide(L)' 'MMVAFLREYGLSGARERARYHVGRCVEAGLEDDAAFWMRVSNQLENLASSDYGPGNLFTPSGQISPTATRPG' A
#
# COMPACT_ATOMS: atom_id res chain seq x y z
N MET A 1 10.75 1.74 3.55
CA MET A 1 10.64 1.26 2.16
C MET A 1 9.93 2.28 1.27
N MET A 2 8.61 2.48 1.42
CA MET A 2 7.82 3.34 0.51
C MET A 2 8.31 4.79 0.38
N VAL A 3 8.72 5.44 1.48
CA VAL A 3 9.20 6.84 1.43
C VAL A 3 10.49 6.98 0.63
N ALA A 4 11.43 6.05 0.79
CA ALA A 4 12.67 6.04 0.01
C ALA A 4 12.40 5.75 -1.47
N PHE A 5 11.49 4.80 -1.75
CA PHE A 5 11.07 4.42 -3.08
C PHE A 5 10.37 5.57 -3.83
N LEU A 6 9.50 6.30 -3.14
CA LEU A 6 8.85 7.52 -3.66
C LEU A 6 9.83 8.67 -3.88
N ARG A 7 10.83 8.84 -2.98
CA ARG A 7 11.87 9.86 -3.16
C ARG A 7 12.78 9.57 -4.36
N GLU A 8 13.06 8.30 -4.63
CA GLU A 8 13.96 7.87 -5.72
C GLU A 8 13.28 7.92 -7.10
N TYR A 9 12.01 7.51 -7.20
CA TYR A 9 11.32 7.35 -8.49
C TYR A 9 10.12 8.30 -8.70
N GLY A 10 9.72 9.06 -7.68
CA GLY A 10 8.46 9.78 -7.69
C GLY A 10 7.24 8.84 -7.65
N LEU A 11 6.04 9.40 -7.48
CA LEU A 11 4.81 8.60 -7.35
C LEU A 11 4.51 7.80 -8.62
N SER A 12 4.60 8.43 -9.79
CA SER A 12 4.36 7.77 -11.08
C SER A 12 5.40 6.67 -11.38
N GLY A 13 6.69 6.94 -11.18
CA GLY A 13 7.76 5.97 -11.44
C GLY A 13 7.76 4.81 -10.45
N ALA A 14 7.46 5.07 -9.17
CA ALA A 14 7.27 4.03 -8.17
C ALA A 14 6.11 3.09 -8.55
N ARG A 15 5.01 3.64 -9.09
CA ARG A 15 3.83 2.87 -9.48
C ARG A 15 4.11 1.93 -10.65
N GLU A 16 4.81 2.44 -11.66
CA GLU A 16 5.23 1.66 -12.82
C GLU A 16 6.18 0.52 -12.42
N ARG A 17 7.19 0.82 -11.60
CA ARG A 17 8.11 -0.20 -11.06
C ARG A 17 7.39 -1.27 -10.25
N ALA A 18 6.46 -0.88 -9.37
CA ALA A 18 5.72 -1.85 -8.56
C ALA A 18 4.92 -2.83 -9.44
N ARG A 19 4.23 -2.34 -10.48
CA ARG A 19 3.50 -3.19 -11.43
C ARG A 19 4.44 -4.09 -12.25
N TYR A 20 5.59 -3.57 -12.66
CA TYR A 20 6.62 -4.37 -13.33
C TYR A 20 7.08 -5.53 -12.44
N HIS A 21 7.34 -5.28 -11.16
CA HIS A 21 7.75 -6.33 -10.22
C HIS A 21 6.63 -7.35 -9.96
N VAL A 22 5.35 -6.95 -9.89
CA VAL A 22 4.23 -7.90 -9.81
C VAL A 22 4.27 -8.87 -11.00
N GLY A 23 4.38 -8.35 -12.23
CA GLY A 23 4.45 -9.18 -13.43
C GLY A 23 5.62 -10.17 -13.39
N ARG A 24 6.82 -9.68 -13.04
CA ARG A 24 8.03 -10.51 -12.93
C ARG A 24 7.92 -11.59 -11.85
N CYS A 25 7.31 -11.29 -10.70
CA CYS A 25 7.11 -12.24 -9.63
C CYS A 25 6.08 -13.32 -10.02
N VAL A 26 5.00 -12.94 -10.71
CA VAL A 26 4.01 -13.90 -11.23
C VAL A 26 4.64 -14.82 -12.27
N GLU A 27 5.41 -14.28 -13.23
CA GLU A 27 6.12 -15.09 -14.23
C GLU A 27 7.12 -16.07 -13.61
N ALA A 28 7.72 -15.69 -12.48
CA ALA A 28 8.68 -16.52 -11.75
C ALA A 28 8.02 -17.50 -10.75
N GLY A 29 6.69 -17.46 -10.58
CA GLY A 29 5.98 -18.27 -9.59
C GLY A 29 6.26 -17.86 -8.12
N LEU A 30 6.68 -16.62 -7.89
CA LEU A 30 6.96 -16.07 -6.56
C LEU A 30 5.70 -15.38 -6.01
N GLU A 31 4.77 -16.18 -5.50
CA GLU A 31 3.44 -15.74 -5.08
C GLU A 31 3.48 -14.71 -3.93
N ASP A 32 4.32 -14.94 -2.92
CA ASP A 32 4.48 -14.03 -1.78
C ASP A 32 5.07 -12.67 -2.20
N ASP A 33 6.08 -12.68 -3.07
CA ASP A 33 6.68 -11.46 -3.61
C ASP A 33 5.72 -10.72 -4.53
N ALA A 34 4.95 -11.43 -5.35
CA ALA A 34 3.90 -10.84 -6.18
C ALA A 34 2.83 -10.15 -5.32
N ALA A 35 2.39 -10.81 -4.24
CA ALA A 35 1.44 -10.25 -3.28
C ALA A 35 2.02 -9.06 -2.49
N PHE A 36 3.32 -9.06 -2.21
CA PHE A 36 4.01 -7.90 -1.64
C PHE A 36 3.97 -6.71 -2.61
N TRP A 37 4.41 -6.89 -3.85
CA TRP A 37 4.45 -5.82 -4.85
C TRP A 37 3.06 -5.32 -5.25
N MET A 38 2.04 -6.19 -5.23
CA MET A 38 0.65 -5.82 -5.47
C MET A 38 0.10 -4.94 -4.33
N ARG A 39 0.45 -5.23 -3.07
CA ARG A 39 0.11 -4.35 -1.94
C ARG A 39 0.78 -2.99 -2.06
N VAL A 40 2.05 -2.97 -2.46
CA VAL A 40 2.79 -1.72 -2.70
C VAL A 40 2.15 -0.93 -3.86
N SER A 41 1.79 -1.56 -4.97
CA SER A 41 1.14 -0.85 -6.08
C SER A 41 -0.21 -0.26 -5.69
N ASN A 42 -1.01 -0.99 -4.91
CA ASN A 42 -2.30 -0.52 -4.43
C ASN A 42 -2.15 0.67 -3.46
N GLN A 43 -1.14 0.67 -2.60
CA GLN A 43 -0.83 1.81 -1.72
C GLN A 43 -0.42 3.05 -2.53
N LEU A 44 0.36 2.88 -3.60
CA LEU A 44 0.74 3.96 -4.51
C LEU A 44 -0.43 4.48 -5.33
N GLU A 45 -1.37 3.63 -5.72
CA GLU A 45 -2.62 4.05 -6.38
C GLU A 45 -3.50 4.86 -5.44
N ASN A 46 -3.68 4.42 -4.21
CA ASN A 46 -4.41 5.19 -3.20
C ASN A 46 -3.74 6.54 -2.93
N LEU A 47 -2.41 6.62 -2.88
CA LEU A 47 -1.68 7.89 -2.78
C LEU A 47 -1.92 8.83 -3.96
N ALA A 48 -1.98 8.30 -5.19
CA ALA A 48 -2.25 9.09 -6.39
C ALA A 48 -3.72 9.54 -6.48
N SER A 49 -4.65 8.74 -5.94
CA SER A 49 -6.06 9.11 -5.83
C SER A 49 -6.33 10.03 -4.63
N SER A 50 -5.44 10.05 -3.62
CA SER A 50 -5.55 10.84 -2.39
C SER A 50 -4.99 12.26 -2.53
N ASP A 51 -5.07 12.86 -3.72
CA ASP A 51 -5.00 14.32 -3.90
C ASP A 51 -6.05 15.08 -3.03
N TYR A 52 -6.92 14.36 -2.31
CA TYR A 52 -7.53 14.78 -1.05
C TYR A 52 -6.69 14.39 0.19
N GLY A 53 -5.69 15.23 0.53
CA GLY A 53 -5.13 15.42 1.89
C GLY A 53 -4.36 14.27 2.57
N PRO A 54 -3.24 14.56 3.28
CA PRO A 54 -2.46 13.58 4.03
C PRO A 54 -3.16 13.24 5.36
N GLY A 55 -4.25 12.46 5.31
CA GLY A 55 -5.07 12.19 6.50
C GLY A 55 -4.84 10.84 7.18
N ASN A 56 -4.63 9.75 6.44
CA ASN A 56 -5.05 8.45 7.02
C ASN A 56 -4.21 7.21 6.67
N LEU A 57 -3.00 7.37 6.13
CA LEU A 57 -2.20 6.22 5.66
C LEU A 57 -1.40 5.48 6.74
N PHE A 58 -1.54 5.86 8.02
CA PHE A 58 -0.86 5.21 9.15
C PHE A 58 -1.81 4.63 10.20
N THR A 59 -3.05 4.29 9.85
CA THR A 59 -3.84 3.40 10.73
C THR A 59 -3.59 1.96 10.31
N PRO A 60 -2.84 1.14 11.08
CA PRO A 60 -2.91 -0.29 10.91
C PRO A 60 -4.36 -0.71 11.16
N SER A 61 -4.96 -1.41 10.20
CA SER A 61 -6.29 -2.00 10.31
C SER A 61 -6.36 -2.84 11.59
N GLY A 62 -6.97 -2.28 12.63
CA GLY A 62 -6.94 -2.85 13.96
C GLY A 62 -7.84 -2.10 14.94
N GLN A 63 -9.07 -1.77 14.54
CA GLN A 63 -10.10 -1.46 15.53
C GLN A 63 -11.46 -1.97 15.06
N ILE A 64 -11.60 -3.30 15.07
CA ILE A 64 -12.89 -3.94 15.29
C ILE A 64 -13.32 -3.57 16.71
N SER A 65 -14.12 -2.50 16.85
CA SER A 65 -14.93 -2.28 18.04
C SER A 65 -16.01 -3.38 18.05
N PRO A 66 -16.00 -4.25 19.06
CA PRO A 66 -17.16 -4.28 19.91
C PRO A 66 -16.75 -4.48 21.36
N THR A 67 -17.29 -3.66 22.26
CA THR A 67 -17.97 -4.15 23.48
C THR A 67 -18.39 -2.95 24.32
N ALA A 68 -19.67 -2.94 24.64
CA ALA A 68 -20.30 -2.03 25.57
C ALA A 68 -19.66 -2.11 26.95
N THR A 69 -19.43 -0.97 27.58
CA THR A 69 -19.46 -0.87 29.05
C THR A 69 -20.08 0.47 29.39
N ARG A 70 -21.33 0.40 29.82
CA ARG A 70 -22.09 1.50 30.43
C ARG A 70 -21.76 1.51 31.93
N PRO A 71 -21.36 2.63 32.54
CA PRO A 71 -21.49 2.84 33.97
C PRO A 71 -22.68 3.77 34.24
N GLY A 72 -23.59 3.32 35.11
CA GLY A 72 -24.79 4.03 35.53
C GLY A 72 -25.81 3.06 36.10
#